data_AF-A0A2Z4VCH8-F1
#
_entry.id   AF-A0A2Z4VCH8-F1
#
_cell.length_a   1.000
_cell.length_b   1.000
_cell.length_c   1.000
_cell.angle_alpha   90.00
_cell.angle_beta   90.00
_cell.angle_gamma   90.00
#
_symmetry.space_group_name_H-M   'P 1'
#
loop_
_entity.id
_entity.type
_entity.pdbx_description
1 polymer ?
#
loop_
_entity_poly.entity_id
_entity_poly.type
_entity_poly.pdbx_seq_one_letter_code
_entity_poly.pdbx_strand_id
1 'polypeptide(L)'
;MLIRHAEKPYAGDTGEDDEGNEDPGFLAVRGRRRAQELPALFPPAKGAGLPRPEAVFAAGGKEGSPARCRQTVEPLATALRTPVRAEFGLGAEPALARAVLAARMPVLVCWEHTGMPRLLRALGADGVLGLPAAWPDRYDLVWTFTRRQGAWSFRELPQHLLAGDA
;
A
#
# COMPACT_ATOMS: atom_id res chain seq x y z
N MET A 1 -6.37 -5.41 -1.55
CA MET A 1 -6.20 -4.45 -0.44
C MET A 1 -5.25 -3.38 -0.93
N LEU A 2 -5.52 -2.11 -0.63
CA LEU A 2 -4.70 -0.97 -1.01
C LEU A 2 -4.26 -0.22 0.25
N ILE A 3 -3.01 0.20 0.28
CA ILE A 3 -2.46 1.15 1.24
C ILE A 3 -1.72 2.26 0.50
N ARG A 4 -1.60 3.43 1.12
CA ARG A 4 -0.62 4.44 0.73
C ARG A 4 0.74 4.09 1.35
N HIS A 5 1.82 4.64 0.81
CA HIS A 5 3.09 4.72 1.53
C HIS A 5 2.92 5.29 2.96
N ALA A 6 3.79 4.90 3.89
CA ALA A 6 3.84 5.43 5.26
C ALA A 6 4.36 6.88 5.30
N GLU A 7 4.42 7.49 6.49
CA GLU A 7 4.69 8.91 6.67
C GLU A 7 5.94 9.40 5.93
N LYS A 8 5.78 10.53 5.23
CA LYS A 8 6.86 11.27 4.58
C LYS A 8 7.46 12.32 5.51
N PRO A 9 8.74 12.71 5.33
CA PRO A 9 9.31 13.85 6.02
C PRO A 9 8.51 15.12 5.73
N TYR A 10 8.61 16.09 6.64
CA TYR A 10 8.03 17.40 6.42
C TYR A 10 8.73 18.10 5.25
N ALA A 11 8.09 19.14 4.71
CA ALA A 11 8.68 19.90 3.62
C ALA A 11 10.01 20.52 4.07
N GLY A 12 11.10 20.19 3.37
CA GLY A 12 12.46 20.63 3.72
C GLY A 12 13.29 19.59 4.46
N ASP A 13 12.68 18.52 4.96
CA ASP A 13 13.36 17.42 5.65
C ASP A 13 13.66 16.23 4.72
N THR A 14 14.58 15.36 5.13
CA THR A 14 14.92 14.10 4.49
C THR A 14 14.32 12.90 5.24
N GLY A 15 14.08 11.80 4.52
CA GLY A 15 13.88 10.49 5.13
C GLY A 15 15.19 9.70 5.05
N GLU A 16 15.21 8.48 5.59
CA GLU A 16 16.39 7.60 5.51
C GLU A 16 15.98 6.21 5.04
N ASP A 17 16.93 5.47 4.45
CA ASP A 17 16.83 4.02 4.22
C ASP A 17 17.41 3.20 5.39
N ASP A 18 17.54 1.89 5.20
CA ASP A 18 18.04 0.97 6.24
C ASP A 18 19.57 1.08 6.45
N GLU A 19 20.30 1.69 5.52
CA GLU A 19 21.75 1.96 5.61
C GLU A 19 22.03 3.33 6.25
N GLY A 20 20.99 4.15 6.46
CA GLY A 20 21.10 5.50 6.99
C GLY A 20 21.37 6.56 5.91
N ASN A 21 21.24 6.22 4.62
CA ASN A 21 21.33 7.21 3.56
C ASN A 21 20.09 8.09 3.55
N GLU A 22 20.28 9.40 3.45
CA GLU A 22 19.20 10.38 3.45
C GLU A 22 18.69 10.72 2.04
N ASP A 23 17.38 10.74 1.85
CA ASP A 23 16.75 11.22 0.62
C ASP A 23 15.35 11.81 0.90
N PRO A 24 14.97 12.95 0.29
CA PRO A 24 13.62 13.53 0.44
C PRO A 24 12.50 12.61 -0.05
N GLY A 25 12.80 11.59 -0.84
CA GLY A 25 11.93 10.53 -1.34
C GLY A 25 11.83 9.30 -0.44
N PHE A 26 12.51 9.28 0.72
CA PHE A 26 12.45 8.19 1.70
C PHE A 26 11.45 8.46 2.82
N LEU A 27 11.02 7.39 3.50
CA LEU A 27 10.14 7.47 4.66
C LEU A 27 10.77 8.28 5.80
N ALA A 28 9.94 9.08 6.47
CA ALA A 28 10.32 9.69 7.74
C ALA A 28 10.53 8.59 8.81
N VAL A 29 11.14 8.97 9.94
CA VAL A 29 11.31 8.08 11.10
C VAL A 29 9.99 7.42 11.52
N ARG A 30 8.89 8.18 11.59
CA ARG A 30 7.56 7.63 11.91
C ARG A 30 7.09 6.64 10.84
N GLY A 31 7.32 6.95 9.56
CA GLY A 31 6.94 6.09 8.44
C GLY A 31 7.69 4.77 8.45
N ARG A 32 8.99 4.78 8.76
CA ARG A 32 9.79 3.56 8.95
C ARG A 32 9.25 2.72 10.11
N ARG A 33 8.93 3.33 11.25
CA ARG A 33 8.30 2.61 12.37
C ARG A 33 6.99 1.95 11.95
N ARG A 34 6.12 2.65 11.22
CA ARG A 34 4.87 2.08 10.69
C ARG A 34 5.15 0.89 9.77
N ALA A 35 6.13 1.01 8.87
CA ALA A 35 6.51 -0.07 7.96
C ALA A 35 6.94 -1.33 8.74
N GLN A 36 7.70 -1.16 9.81
CA GLN A 36 8.15 -2.26 10.68
C GLN A 36 7.00 -2.92 11.45
N GLU A 37 5.97 -2.16 11.83
CA GLU A 37 4.78 -2.70 12.51
C GLU A 37 3.73 -3.28 11.54
N LEU A 38 3.80 -2.96 10.24
CA LEU A 38 2.86 -3.43 9.22
C LEU A 38 2.64 -4.96 9.19
N PRO A 39 3.63 -5.84 9.45
CA PRO A 39 3.41 -7.28 9.59
C PRO A 39 2.35 -7.67 10.64
N ALA A 40 2.25 -6.92 11.75
CA ALA A 40 1.32 -7.21 12.83
C ALA A 40 -0.15 -7.08 12.40
N LEU A 41 -0.41 -6.30 11.33
CA LEU A 41 -1.73 -6.12 10.75
C LEU A 41 -2.26 -7.39 10.03
N PHE A 42 -1.38 -8.33 9.70
CA PHE A 42 -1.69 -9.53 8.93
C PHE A 42 -1.33 -10.83 9.69
N PRO A 43 -1.95 -11.10 10.85
CA PRO A 43 -1.59 -12.25 11.68
C PRO A 43 -1.95 -13.60 11.01
N PRO A 44 -1.27 -14.71 11.36
CA PRO A 44 -1.48 -16.04 10.79
C PRO A 44 -2.81 -16.70 11.16
N ALA A 45 -3.59 -16.13 12.07
CA ALA A 45 -4.78 -16.76 12.63
C ALA A 45 -5.99 -16.75 11.68
N LYS A 46 -6.75 -17.85 11.66
CA LYS A 46 -8.09 -17.88 11.04
C LYS A 46 -9.00 -16.90 11.79
N GLY A 47 -9.66 -16.00 11.05
CA GLY A 47 -10.53 -14.96 11.63
C GLY A 47 -9.85 -13.60 11.87
N ALA A 48 -8.60 -13.42 11.44
CA ALA A 48 -7.95 -12.11 11.42
C ALA A 48 -8.81 -11.06 10.68
N GLY A 49 -8.79 -9.81 11.16
CA GLY A 49 -9.55 -8.70 10.57
C GLY A 49 -9.15 -8.40 9.11
N LEU A 50 -7.90 -8.71 8.75
CA LEU A 50 -7.38 -8.64 7.39
C LEU A 50 -6.76 -9.98 6.98
N PRO A 51 -7.02 -10.45 5.75
CA PRO A 51 -6.42 -11.68 5.25
C PRO A 51 -4.95 -11.43 4.87
N ARG A 52 -4.08 -12.43 5.08
CA ARG A 52 -2.67 -12.34 4.69
C ARG A 52 -2.54 -12.25 3.17
N PRO A 53 -1.80 -11.26 2.62
CA PRO A 53 -1.61 -11.17 1.19
C PRO A 53 -0.68 -12.28 0.69
N GLU A 54 -0.98 -12.81 -0.48
CA GLU A 54 -0.17 -13.80 -1.20
C GLU A 54 0.67 -13.18 -2.31
N ALA A 55 0.38 -11.92 -2.66
CA ALA A 55 1.20 -11.09 -3.54
C ALA A 55 1.22 -9.65 -3.02
N VAL A 56 2.39 -9.02 -3.12
CA VAL A 56 2.64 -7.65 -2.66
C VAL A 56 3.18 -6.84 -3.84
N PHE A 57 2.49 -5.74 -4.16
CA PHE A 57 2.93 -4.77 -5.16
C PHE A 57 3.24 -3.42 -4.48
N ALA A 58 4.20 -2.69 -5.04
CA ALA A 58 4.51 -1.34 -4.61
C ALA A 58 4.71 -0.43 -5.83
N ALA A 59 4.45 0.87 -5.68
CA ALA A 59 4.89 1.84 -6.68
C ALA A 59 6.41 1.77 -6.85
N GLY A 60 6.83 1.68 -8.11
CA GLY A 60 8.21 1.65 -8.56
C GLY A 60 8.27 2.07 -10.03
N GLY A 61 8.87 1.26 -10.89
CA GLY A 61 9.11 1.58 -12.29
C GLY A 61 10.56 1.96 -12.57
N LYS A 62 10.79 2.94 -13.46
CA LYS A 62 12.14 3.39 -13.84
C LYS A 62 12.87 4.05 -12.67
N GLU A 63 14.19 4.22 -12.78
CA GLU A 63 15.02 4.99 -11.85
C GLU A 63 14.38 6.35 -11.51
N GLY A 64 14.44 6.74 -10.23
CA GLY A 64 13.81 7.96 -9.70
C GLY A 64 12.38 7.79 -9.18
N SER A 65 11.80 6.58 -9.27
CA SER A 65 10.46 6.32 -8.73
C SER A 65 10.46 6.32 -7.18
N PRO A 66 9.47 6.95 -6.52
CA PRO A 66 9.46 7.13 -5.07
C PRO A 66 9.66 5.81 -4.32
N ALA A 67 10.72 5.72 -3.51
CA ALA A 67 11.06 4.51 -2.78
C ALA A 67 10.10 4.22 -1.62
N ARG A 68 9.34 5.22 -1.16
CA ARG A 68 8.44 5.13 0.01
C ARG A 68 7.50 3.94 -0.03
N CYS A 69 6.86 3.69 -1.19
CA CYS A 69 5.91 2.58 -1.30
C CYS A 69 6.61 1.23 -1.09
N ARG A 70 7.82 1.06 -1.64
CA ARG A 70 8.64 -0.13 -1.44
C ARG A 70 9.06 -0.26 0.03
N GLN A 71 9.68 0.79 0.58
CA GLN A 71 10.10 0.84 1.99
C GLN A 71 8.95 0.54 2.96
N THR A 72 7.72 0.95 2.62
CA THR A 72 6.54 0.71 3.46
C THR A 72 6.19 -0.78 3.57
N VAL A 73 6.34 -1.54 2.48
CA VAL A 73 5.93 -2.96 2.43
C VAL A 73 7.08 -3.94 2.57
N GLU A 74 8.33 -3.49 2.53
CA GLU A 74 9.52 -4.33 2.62
C GLU A 74 9.56 -5.20 3.88
N PRO A 75 9.27 -4.67 5.09
CA PRO A 75 9.24 -5.50 6.29
C PRO A 75 8.12 -6.56 6.26
N LEU A 76 6.95 -6.21 5.72
CA LEU A 76 5.84 -7.15 5.51
C LEU A 76 6.21 -8.24 4.52
N ALA A 77 6.77 -7.88 3.37
CA ALA A 77 7.22 -8.80 2.34
C ALA A 77 8.23 -9.82 2.90
N THR A 78 9.19 -9.35 3.70
CA THR A 78 10.14 -10.18 4.44
C THR A 78 9.44 -11.15 5.40
N ALA A 79 8.52 -10.66 6.24
CA ALA A 79 7.76 -11.48 7.19
C ALA A 79 6.89 -12.55 6.49
N LEU A 80 6.37 -12.23 5.29
CA LEU A 80 5.57 -13.14 4.47
C LEU A 80 6.42 -14.03 3.56
N ARG A 81 7.74 -13.82 3.48
CA ARG A 81 8.65 -14.46 2.51
C ARG A 81 8.14 -14.35 1.08
N THR A 82 7.61 -13.18 0.72
CA THR A 82 7.02 -12.88 -0.58
C THR A 82 7.74 -11.67 -1.18
N PRO A 83 8.21 -11.71 -2.43
CA PRO A 83 8.91 -10.57 -3.01
C PRO A 83 7.97 -9.37 -3.22
N VAL A 84 8.52 -8.16 -3.10
CA VAL A 84 7.83 -6.94 -3.50
C VAL A 84 7.91 -6.80 -5.02
N ARG A 85 6.76 -6.72 -5.67
CA ARG A 85 6.63 -6.47 -7.11
C ARG A 85 6.51 -4.97 -7.39
N ALA A 86 7.60 -4.35 -7.81
CA ALA A 86 7.72 -2.90 -7.99
C ALA A 86 8.01 -2.47 -9.44
N GLU A 87 7.58 -3.27 -10.42
CA GLU A 87 7.82 -3.03 -11.83
C GLU A 87 6.95 -1.90 -12.45
N PHE A 88 5.93 -1.43 -11.73
CA PHE A 88 4.98 -0.43 -12.23
C PHE A 88 5.17 0.94 -11.57
N GLY A 89 5.25 1.98 -12.40
CA GLY A 89 5.23 3.37 -11.95
C GLY A 89 3.87 4.06 -12.14
N LEU A 90 3.79 5.31 -11.69
CA LEU A 90 2.61 6.14 -11.89
C LEU A 90 2.32 6.27 -13.39
N GLY A 91 1.04 6.24 -13.76
CA GLY A 91 0.60 6.20 -15.16
C GLY A 91 0.50 4.78 -15.75
N ALA A 92 1.11 3.78 -15.11
CA ALA A 92 0.99 2.37 -15.52
C ALA A 92 -0.16 1.63 -14.80
N GLU A 93 -1.13 2.35 -14.22
CA GLU A 93 -2.22 1.75 -13.44
C GLU A 93 -3.04 0.71 -14.23
N PRO A 94 -3.30 0.84 -15.54
CA PRO A 94 -3.94 -0.22 -16.33
C PRO A 94 -3.12 -1.51 -16.44
N ALA A 95 -1.78 -1.41 -16.43
CA ALA A 95 -0.91 -2.59 -16.41
C ALA A 95 -0.85 -3.22 -15.01
N LEU A 96 -0.74 -2.38 -13.97
CA LEU A 96 -0.80 -2.83 -12.58
C LEU A 96 -2.11 -3.54 -12.27
N ALA A 97 -3.26 -2.98 -12.67
CA ALA A 97 -4.57 -3.59 -12.44
C ALA A 97 -4.69 -4.98 -13.06
N ARG A 98 -4.21 -5.16 -14.29
CA ARG A 98 -4.15 -6.49 -14.94
C ARG A 98 -3.26 -7.46 -14.16
N ALA A 99 -2.09 -7.01 -13.70
CA ALA A 99 -1.18 -7.84 -12.91
C ALA A 99 -1.78 -8.23 -11.55
N VAL A 100 -2.48 -7.31 -10.89
CA VAL A 100 -3.20 -7.55 -9.62
C VAL A 100 -4.31 -8.58 -9.81
N LEU A 101 -5.13 -8.45 -10.86
CA LEU A 101 -6.23 -9.38 -11.14
C LEU A 101 -5.76 -10.78 -11.54
N ALA A 102 -4.54 -10.91 -12.08
CA ALA A 102 -3.94 -12.20 -12.46
C ALA A 102 -3.13 -12.85 -11.32
N ALA A 103 -2.82 -12.11 -10.25
CA ALA A 103 -2.00 -12.61 -9.14
C ALA A 103 -2.78 -13.52 -8.20
N ARG A 104 -2.04 -14.29 -7.39
CA ARG A 104 -2.61 -15.11 -6.32
C ARG A 104 -3.23 -14.19 -5.25
N MET A 105 -4.50 -14.41 -4.95
CA MET A 105 -5.27 -13.58 -4.03
C MET A 105 -5.17 -14.12 -2.60
N PRO A 106 -5.17 -13.27 -1.56
CA PRO A 106 -5.37 -11.81 -1.60
C PRO A 106 -4.13 -11.03 -2.05
N VAL A 107 -4.34 -9.90 -2.71
CA VAL A 107 -3.26 -8.99 -3.13
C VAL A 107 -3.22 -7.74 -2.25
N LEU A 108 -2.03 -7.33 -1.82
CA LEU A 108 -1.77 -6.01 -1.23
C LEU A 108 -1.03 -5.13 -2.25
N VAL A 109 -1.47 -3.89 -2.41
CA VAL A 109 -0.79 -2.88 -3.23
C VAL A 109 -0.51 -1.66 -2.36
N CYS A 110 0.76 -1.26 -2.27
CA CYS A 110 1.15 0.03 -1.72
C CYS A 110 1.38 1.02 -2.86
N TRP A 111 0.66 2.13 -2.89
CA TRP A 111 0.67 3.01 -4.05
C TRP A 111 0.62 4.50 -3.66
N GLU A 112 0.85 5.37 -4.64
CA GLU A 112 0.76 6.81 -4.44
C GLU A 112 -0.70 7.27 -4.35
N HIS A 113 -1.00 8.08 -3.34
CA HIS A 113 -2.36 8.56 -3.06
C HIS A 113 -3.00 9.30 -4.25
N THR A 114 -2.21 10.00 -5.06
CA THR A 114 -2.65 10.67 -6.29
C THR A 114 -2.98 9.71 -7.44
N GLY A 115 -2.38 8.52 -7.45
CA GLY A 115 -2.62 7.47 -8.45
C GLY A 115 -3.80 6.54 -8.09
N MET A 116 -4.24 6.55 -6.84
CA MET A 116 -5.28 5.65 -6.32
C MET A 116 -6.59 5.69 -7.12
N PRO A 117 -7.15 6.88 -7.48
CA PRO A 117 -8.35 6.95 -8.29
C PRO A 117 -8.20 6.29 -9.68
N ARG A 118 -7.01 6.42 -10.31
CA ARG A 118 -6.75 5.80 -11.63
C ARG A 118 -6.64 4.29 -11.51
N LEU A 119 -5.99 3.79 -10.45
CA LEU A 119 -5.90 2.36 -10.17
C LEU A 119 -7.28 1.75 -9.94
N LEU A 120 -8.14 2.40 -9.16
CA LEU A 120 -9.49 1.91 -8.89
C LEU A 120 -10.33 1.84 -10.15
N ARG A 121 -10.24 2.85 -11.03
CA ARG A 121 -10.88 2.81 -12.34
C ARG A 121 -10.36 1.67 -13.21
N ALA A 122 -9.05 1.45 -13.24
CA ALA A 122 -8.44 0.36 -13.98
C ALA A 122 -8.86 -1.03 -13.46
N LEU A 123 -9.15 -1.15 -12.16
CA LEU A 123 -9.72 -2.36 -11.54
C LEU A 123 -11.24 -2.51 -11.77
N GLY A 124 -11.90 -1.46 -12.26
CA GLY A 124 -13.37 -1.38 -12.36
C GLY A 124 -14.06 -1.29 -10.99
N ALA A 125 -13.38 -0.74 -9.98
CA ALA A 125 -13.84 -0.61 -8.60
C ALA A 125 -14.16 0.84 -8.19
N ASP A 126 -14.05 1.81 -9.10
CA ASP A 126 -14.26 3.24 -8.84
C ASP A 126 -15.72 3.63 -8.59
N GLY A 127 -16.68 2.79 -9.01
CA GLY A 127 -18.12 3.01 -8.79
C GLY A 127 -18.70 2.35 -7.52
N VAL A 128 -17.86 1.83 -6.63
CA VAL A 128 -18.34 1.11 -5.44
C VAL A 128 -18.91 2.06 -4.39
N LEU A 129 -20.04 1.69 -3.79
CA LEU A 129 -20.72 2.51 -2.78
C LEU A 129 -19.82 2.78 -1.57
N GLY A 130 -19.81 4.03 -1.09
CA GLY A 130 -19.06 4.44 0.10
C GLY A 130 -17.56 4.70 -0.13
N LEU A 131 -17.07 4.55 -1.36
CA LEU A 131 -15.69 4.88 -1.71
C LEU A 131 -15.46 6.41 -1.73
N PRO A 132 -14.47 6.93 -0.98
CA PRO A 132 -14.07 8.33 -1.09
C PRO A 132 -13.54 8.68 -2.49
N ALA A 133 -13.75 9.93 -2.93
CA ALA A 133 -13.28 10.40 -4.24
C ALA A 133 -11.76 10.39 -4.39
N ALA A 134 -11.04 10.54 -3.28
CA ALA A 134 -9.59 10.48 -3.20
C ALA A 134 -9.18 9.83 -1.87
N TRP A 135 -7.93 9.35 -1.82
CA TRP A 135 -7.34 8.89 -0.56
C TRP A 135 -7.25 10.09 0.42
N PRO A 136 -7.78 9.99 1.65
CA PRO A 136 -7.74 11.09 2.61
C PRO A 136 -6.29 11.40 3.05
N ASP A 137 -6.04 12.53 3.69
CA ASP A 137 -4.69 12.85 4.21
C ASP A 137 -4.36 12.03 5.47
N ARG A 138 -4.22 10.71 5.26
CA ARG A 138 -3.92 9.70 6.26
C ARG A 138 -2.93 8.68 5.71
N TYR A 139 -2.10 8.15 6.60
CA TYR A 139 -1.07 7.15 6.30
C TYR A 139 -1.38 5.77 6.90
N ASP A 140 -2.39 5.73 7.77
CA ASP A 140 -2.74 4.63 8.66
C ASP A 140 -4.06 3.98 8.26
N LEU A 141 -4.32 3.86 6.95
CA LEU A 141 -5.53 3.24 6.41
C LEU A 141 -5.20 2.01 5.55
N VAL A 142 -6.14 1.08 5.53
CA VAL A 142 -6.24 0.00 4.54
C VAL A 142 -7.59 0.09 3.86
N TRP A 143 -7.56 0.23 2.54
CA TRP A 143 -8.75 0.09 1.72
C TRP A 143 -8.88 -1.36 1.25
N THR A 144 -9.95 -2.03 1.68
CA THR A 144 -10.24 -3.41 1.31
C THR A 144 -11.29 -3.43 0.22
N PHE A 145 -11.01 -4.18 -0.85
CA PHE A 145 -11.94 -4.42 -1.94
C PHE A 145 -12.13 -5.92 -2.08
N THR A 146 -13.38 -6.37 -2.07
CA THR A 146 -13.74 -7.77 -2.28
C THR A 146 -14.60 -7.87 -3.54
N ARG A 147 -14.27 -8.80 -4.44
CA ARG A 147 -15.08 -9.08 -5.64
C ARG A 147 -15.81 -10.40 -5.46
N ARG A 148 -17.15 -10.38 -5.56
CA ARG A 148 -18.00 -11.59 -5.54
C ARG A 148 -19.00 -11.50 -6.68
N GLN A 149 -19.08 -12.54 -7.51
CA GLN A 149 -20.00 -12.61 -8.66
C GLN A 149 -19.95 -11.36 -9.55
N GLY A 150 -18.76 -10.81 -9.77
CA GLY A 150 -18.55 -9.62 -10.59
C GLY A 150 -18.73 -8.28 -9.86
N ALA A 151 -19.41 -8.24 -8.71
CA ALA A 151 -19.64 -7.03 -7.93
C ALA A 151 -18.51 -6.77 -6.92
N TRP A 152 -18.07 -5.51 -6.84
CA TRP A 152 -17.12 -5.04 -5.84
C TRP A 152 -17.83 -4.57 -4.57
N SER A 153 -17.21 -4.80 -3.42
CA SER A 153 -17.54 -4.14 -2.16
C SER A 153 -16.29 -3.52 -1.55
N PHE A 154 -16.49 -2.45 -0.78
CA PHE A 154 -15.43 -1.64 -0.19
C PHE A 154 -15.58 -1.56 1.33
N ARG A 155 -14.45 -1.58 2.04
CA ARG A 155 -14.35 -1.12 3.44
C ARG A 155 -13.03 -0.40 3.64
N GLU A 156 -13.10 0.73 4.33
CA GLU A 156 -11.94 1.41 4.91
C GLU A 156 -11.72 0.88 6.33
N LEU A 157 -10.47 0.54 6.66
CA LEU A 157 -10.08 0.07 7.98
C LEU A 157 -8.86 0.88 8.46
N PRO A 158 -8.85 1.36 9.70
CA PRO A 158 -7.64 1.94 10.27
C PRO A 158 -6.61 0.84 10.56
N GLN A 159 -5.33 1.19 10.46
CA GLN A 159 -4.21 0.29 10.73
C GLN A 159 -3.95 0.16 12.24
N HIS A 160 -4.09 1.27 13.00
CA HIS A 160 -3.82 1.35 14.44
C HIS A 160 -2.48 0.74 14.86
N LEU A 161 -1.42 1.01 14.07
CA LEU A 161 -0.09 0.44 14.30
C LEU A 161 0.77 1.27 15.23
N LEU A 162 0.55 2.59 15.24
CA LEU A 162 1.36 3.53 16.01
C LEU A 162 0.48 4.34 16.98
N ALA A 163 1.09 4.81 18.07
CA ALA A 163 0.44 5.75 18.96
C ALA A 163 -0.02 7.01 18.19
N GLY A 164 -1.26 7.44 18.46
CA GLY A 164 -1.90 8.57 17.79
C GLY A 164 -2.56 8.25 16.45
N ASP A 165 -2.56 6.99 15.99
CA ASP A 165 -3.40 6.57 14.86
C ASP A 165 -4.89 6.69 15.22
N ALA A 166 -5.73 6.94 14.20
CA ALA A 166 -7.16 7.24 14.35
C ALA A 166 -8.07 6.09 13.89
#